data_AF-A0A9D1JYW8-F1
#
_entry.id   AF-A0A9D1JYW8-F1
#
_cell.length_a   1.000
_cell.length_b   1.000
_cell.length_c   1.000
_cell.angle_alpha   90.00
_cell.angle_beta   90.00
_cell.angle_gamma   90.00
#
_symmetry.space_group_name_H-M   'P 1'
#
loop_
_entity.id
_entity.type
_entity.pdbx_description
1 polymer ?
#
loop_
_entity_poly.entity_id
_entity_poly.type
_entity_poly.pdbx_seq_one_letter_code
_entity_poly.pdbx_strand_id
1 'polypeptide(L)'
;MSPSEEKMYDLIDRLNQLWETGFHILPPLIVVKSRELSRIISSFPDAISNEIRDAHVILRKKEDIIQDAKMKAERIIADAENERHRFLNESSLNKAVEERAREIREQVIEECEAIKMKAFNEAESARLAAQEEAIKIKEGAQKYAQEVLNKLEGDLKQLYQVVMNGQQYLQDMQYQNSQVVNPNTKRD
;
A
#
# COMPACT_ATOMS: atom_id res chain seq x y z
N MET A 1 -20.70 56.85 30.75
CA MET A 1 -20.24 58.07 31.42
C MET A 1 -19.33 57.64 32.55
N SER A 2 -18.08 58.08 32.53
CA SER A 2 -17.09 57.73 33.57
C SER A 2 -17.47 58.41 34.90
N PRO A 3 -17.25 57.78 36.08
CA PRO A 3 -17.47 58.43 37.37
C PRO A 3 -16.64 59.71 37.55
N SER A 4 -15.54 59.84 36.82
CA SER A 4 -14.65 61.01 36.82
C SER A 4 -15.18 62.11 35.88
N GLU A 5 -15.80 61.73 34.77
CA GLU A 5 -16.52 62.61 33.84
C GLU A 5 -17.73 63.27 34.52
N GLU A 6 -18.53 62.50 35.27
CA GLU A 6 -19.66 63.02 36.07
C GLU A 6 -19.22 64.06 37.12
N LYS A 7 -18.08 63.82 37.79
CA LYS A 7 -17.50 64.78 38.74
C LYS A 7 -17.03 66.06 38.04
N MET A 8 -16.48 65.97 36.83
CA MET A 8 -16.04 67.14 36.07
C MET A 8 -17.22 68.03 35.67
N TYR A 9 -18.34 67.42 35.26
CA TYR A 9 -19.58 68.15 35.00
C TYR A 9 -20.16 68.78 36.28
N ASP A 10 -20.18 68.07 37.41
CA ASP A 10 -20.60 68.63 38.71
C ASP A 10 -19.72 69.82 39.13
N LEU A 11 -18.40 69.76 38.87
CA LEU A 11 -17.47 70.87 39.11
C LEU A 11 -17.74 72.08 38.22
N ILE A 12 -18.10 71.87 36.95
CA ILE A 12 -18.50 72.91 36.00
C ILE A 12 -19.84 73.53 36.41
N ASP A 13 -20.81 72.71 36.81
CA ASP A 13 -22.12 73.18 37.26
C ASP A 13 -22.01 74.01 38.54
N ARG A 14 -21.17 73.61 39.49
CA ARG A 14 -20.85 74.40 40.68
C ARG A 14 -20.15 75.71 40.35
N LEU A 15 -19.28 75.73 39.33
CA LEU A 15 -18.64 76.96 38.86
C LEU A 15 -19.67 77.91 38.22
N ASN A 16 -20.56 77.39 37.38
CA ASN A 16 -21.66 78.13 36.78
C ASN A 16 -22.61 78.68 37.85
N GLN A 17 -22.93 77.88 38.87
CA GLN A 17 -23.74 78.32 40.00
C GLN A 17 -23.07 79.45 40.80
N LEU A 18 -21.75 79.37 41.04
CA LEU A 18 -21.00 80.47 41.66
C LEU A 18 -20.97 81.73 40.79
N TRP A 19 -20.97 81.56 39.47
CA TRP A 19 -21.04 82.67 38.52
C TRP A 19 -22.42 83.35 38.54
N GLU A 20 -23.50 82.56 38.55
CA GLU A 20 -24.89 83.06 38.57
C GLU A 20 -25.32 83.64 39.93
N THR A 21 -24.77 83.12 41.04
CA THR A 21 -25.12 83.55 42.40
C THR A 21 -24.16 84.62 42.95
N GLY A 22 -23.14 84.99 42.18
CA GLY A 22 -22.14 85.99 42.57
C GLY A 22 -22.75 87.38 42.75
N PHE A 23 -22.27 88.15 43.72
CA PHE A 23 -22.78 89.50 43.95
C PHE A 23 -22.26 90.43 42.85
N HIS A 24 -23.11 90.77 41.89
CA HIS A 24 -22.80 91.69 40.80
C HIS A 24 -22.75 93.12 41.34
N ILE A 25 -21.55 93.68 41.44
CA ILE A 25 -21.37 95.06 41.93
C ILE A 25 -21.55 96.06 40.76
N LEU A 26 -20.94 95.77 39.61
CA LEU A 26 -20.99 96.56 38.37
C LEU A 26 -20.77 95.58 37.20
N PRO A 27 -21.59 95.49 36.15
CA PRO A 27 -21.22 94.67 34.98
C PRO A 27 -19.91 95.21 34.37
N PRO A 28 -18.81 94.42 34.22
CA PRO A 28 -18.68 92.95 34.29
C PRO A 28 -18.02 92.38 35.58
N LEU A 29 -17.87 93.16 36.64
CA LEU A 29 -17.29 92.78 37.93
C LEU A 29 -18.27 91.99 38.81
N ILE A 30 -17.93 90.72 39.06
CA ILE A 30 -18.65 89.80 39.95
C ILE A 30 -17.79 89.54 41.20
N VAL A 31 -18.38 89.70 42.38
CA VAL A 31 -17.72 89.31 43.64
C VAL A 31 -18.17 87.90 44.03
N VAL A 32 -17.20 87.00 44.02
CA VAL A 32 -17.37 85.58 44.39
C VAL A 32 -16.61 85.31 45.68
N LYS A 33 -17.14 84.43 46.54
CA LYS A 33 -16.44 83.97 47.74
C LYS A 33 -15.18 83.22 47.35
N SER A 34 -14.02 83.84 47.58
CA SER A 34 -12.69 83.27 47.26
C SER A 34 -12.49 81.84 47.76
N ARG A 35 -13.03 81.48 48.94
CA ARG A 35 -12.94 80.12 49.50
C ARG A 35 -13.70 79.06 48.70
N GLU A 36 -14.85 79.38 48.13
CA GLU A 36 -15.67 78.43 47.37
C GLU A 36 -15.07 78.24 45.97
N LEU A 37 -14.67 79.34 45.32
CA LEU A 37 -13.96 79.30 44.03
C LEU A 37 -12.62 78.53 44.13
N SER A 38 -11.85 78.77 45.19
CA SER A 38 -10.58 78.07 45.40
C SER A 38 -10.75 76.56 45.57
N ARG A 39 -11.84 76.09 46.20
CA ARG A 39 -12.14 74.65 46.36
C ARG A 39 -12.47 73.98 45.03
N ILE A 40 -13.26 74.65 44.20
CA ILE A 40 -13.61 74.16 42.86
C ILE A 40 -12.33 74.08 42.02
N ILE A 41 -11.54 75.15 41.95
CA ILE A 41 -10.29 75.19 41.20
C ILE A 41 -9.30 74.14 41.69
N SER A 42 -9.16 73.94 43.01
CA SER A 42 -8.26 72.92 43.56
C SER A 42 -8.70 71.48 43.28
N SER A 43 -9.99 71.24 42.97
CA SER A 43 -10.52 69.90 42.71
C SER A 43 -10.50 69.50 41.23
N PHE A 44 -10.31 70.44 40.30
CA PHE A 44 -10.17 70.15 38.86
C PHE A 44 -8.94 69.28 38.52
N PRO A 45 -7.73 69.54 39.06
CA PRO A 45 -6.55 68.72 38.80
C PRO A 45 -6.74 67.24 39.17
N ASP A 46 -7.42 66.96 40.28
CA ASP A 46 -7.71 65.60 40.72
C ASP A 46 -8.70 64.90 39.79
N ALA A 47 -9.77 65.59 39.37
CA ALA A 47 -10.75 65.04 38.44
C ALA A 47 -10.13 64.71 37.07
N ILE A 48 -9.32 65.62 36.52
CA ILE A 48 -8.60 65.43 35.25
C ILE A 48 -7.57 64.29 35.36
N SER A 49 -6.81 64.24 36.45
CA SER A 49 -5.79 63.19 36.66
C SER A 49 -6.43 61.80 36.77
N ASN A 50 -7.59 61.69 37.42
CA ASN A 50 -8.34 60.44 37.52
C ASN A 50 -8.87 59.98 36.14
N GLU A 51 -9.46 60.89 35.36
CA GLU A 51 -9.94 60.55 34.00
C GLU A 51 -8.78 60.15 33.08
N ILE A 52 -7.64 60.84 33.14
CA ILE A 52 -6.44 60.45 32.41
C ILE A 52 -6.00 59.04 32.82
N ARG A 53 -6.01 58.71 34.12
CA ARG A 53 -5.65 57.38 34.62
C ARG A 53 -6.61 56.31 34.10
N ASP A 54 -7.91 56.58 34.11
CA ASP A 54 -8.95 55.67 33.61
C ASP A 54 -8.77 55.41 32.10
N ALA A 55 -8.51 56.47 31.32
CA ALA A 55 -8.19 56.35 29.89
C ALA A 55 -6.95 55.47 29.63
N HIS A 56 -5.88 55.62 30.42
CA HIS A 56 -4.69 54.77 30.30
C HIS A 56 -4.97 53.30 30.60
N VAL A 57 -5.84 53.00 31.59
CA VAL A 57 -6.25 51.62 31.90
C VAL A 57 -7.02 51.01 30.73
N ILE A 58 -7.93 51.76 30.12
CA ILE A 58 -8.68 51.29 28.95
C ILE A 58 -7.75 51.06 27.76
N LEU A 59 -6.81 51.97 27.49
CA LEU A 59 -5.83 51.82 26.42
C LEU A 59 -4.94 50.58 26.62
N ARG A 60 -4.45 50.36 27.85
CA ARG A 60 -3.68 49.15 28.18
C ARG A 60 -4.51 47.90 27.94
N LYS A 61 -5.74 47.86 28.45
CA LYS A 61 -6.65 46.72 28.27
C LYS A 61 -6.95 46.44 26.80
N LYS A 62 -7.10 47.49 25.98
CA LYS A 62 -7.25 47.36 24.53
C LYS A 62 -6.01 46.73 23.91
N GLU A 63 -4.82 47.18 24.27
CA GLU A 63 -3.56 46.63 23.76
C GLU A 63 -3.41 45.15 24.14
N ASP A 64 -3.71 44.80 25.39
CA ASP A 64 -3.67 43.42 25.88
C ASP A 64 -4.62 42.52 25.08
N ILE A 65 -5.84 42.99 24.80
CA ILE A 65 -6.82 42.25 23.97
C ILE A 65 -6.30 42.07 22.54
N ILE A 66 -5.70 43.10 21.95
CA ILE A 66 -5.14 43.04 20.59
C ILE A 66 -3.98 42.03 20.55
N GLN A 67 -3.10 42.04 21.56
CA GLN A 67 -1.99 41.09 21.65
C GLN A 67 -2.49 39.66 21.82
N ASP A 68 -3.44 39.42 22.73
CA ASP A 68 -4.04 38.10 22.91
C ASP A 68 -4.73 37.60 21.63
N ALA A 69 -5.47 38.47 20.94
CA ALA A 69 -6.09 38.14 19.66
C ALA A 69 -5.05 37.79 18.58
N LYS A 70 -3.94 38.54 18.51
CA LYS A 70 -2.83 38.26 17.58
C LYS A 70 -2.18 36.91 17.88
N MET A 71 -1.83 36.64 19.14
CA MET A 71 -1.24 35.36 19.54
C MET A 71 -2.17 34.18 19.23
N LYS A 72 -3.48 34.33 19.46
CA LYS A 72 -4.47 33.31 19.08
C LYS A 72 -4.54 33.10 17.58
N ALA A 73 -4.55 34.18 16.79
CA ALA A 73 -4.57 34.08 15.33
C ALA A 73 -3.30 33.37 14.81
N GLU A 74 -2.12 33.76 15.30
CA GLU A 74 -0.84 33.12 14.96
C GLU A 74 -0.84 31.64 15.31
N ARG A 75 -1.37 31.28 16.50
CA ARG A 75 -1.50 29.88 16.90
C ARG A 75 -2.42 29.09 15.97
N ILE A 76 -3.58 29.64 15.62
CA ILE A 76 -4.53 28.99 14.70
C ILE A 76 -3.88 28.74 13.34
N ILE A 77 -3.13 29.72 12.82
CA ILE A 77 -2.41 29.59 11.55
C ILE A 77 -1.34 28.50 11.66
N ALA A 78 -0.53 28.51 12.73
CA ALA A 78 0.52 27.50 12.94
C ALA A 78 -0.06 26.09 13.07
N ASP A 79 -1.16 25.92 13.80
CA ASP A 79 -1.84 24.64 13.95
C ASP A 79 -2.41 24.15 12.60
N ALA A 80 -3.04 25.04 11.83
CA ALA A 80 -3.55 24.73 10.50
C ALA A 80 -2.44 24.37 9.49
N GLU A 81 -1.30 25.05 9.53
CA GLU A 81 -0.15 24.74 8.68
C GLU A 81 0.45 23.37 9.03
N ASN A 82 0.63 23.08 10.33
CA ASN A 82 1.10 21.79 10.80
C ASN A 82 0.18 20.64 10.37
N GLU A 83 -1.13 20.84 10.51
CA GLU A 83 -2.13 19.86 10.10
C GLU A 83 -2.13 19.66 8.58
N ARG A 84 -2.04 20.74 7.78
CA ARG A 84 -1.86 20.66 6.32
C ARG A 84 -0.63 19.85 5.95
N HIS A 85 0.51 20.09 6.61
CA HIS A 85 1.74 19.33 6.37
C HIS A 85 1.56 17.84 6.68
N ARG A 86 0.89 17.50 7.80
CA ARG A 86 0.57 16.11 8.15
C ARG A 86 -0.29 15.45 7.09
N PHE A 87 -1.37 16.10 6.65
CA PHE A 87 -2.26 15.57 5.61
C PHE A 87 -1.58 15.39 4.26
N LEU A 88 -0.72 16.33 3.84
CA LEU A 88 0.05 16.20 2.59
C LEU A 88 1.05 15.04 2.66
N ASN A 89 1.70 14.85 3.81
CA ASN A 89 2.62 13.72 4.03
C ASN A 89 1.88 12.37 4.03
N GLU A 90 0.69 12.31 4.64
CA GLU A 90 -0.14 11.11 4.61
C GLU A 90 -0.66 10.81 3.20
N SER A 91 -1.10 11.84 2.46
CA SER A 91 -1.53 11.68 1.07
C SER A 91 -0.39 11.26 0.15
N SER A 92 0.81 11.82 0.32
CA SER A 92 1.99 11.43 -0.46
C SER A 92 2.45 10.01 -0.13
N LEU A 93 2.39 9.62 1.15
CA LEU A 93 2.65 8.25 1.58
C LEU A 93 1.67 7.26 0.95
N ASN A 94 0.36 7.56 0.99
CA ASN A 94 -0.65 6.69 0.40
C ASN A 94 -0.45 6.53 -1.11
N LYS A 95 -0.14 7.61 -1.83
CA LYS A 95 0.20 7.55 -3.26
C LYS A 95 1.44 6.70 -3.53
N ALA A 96 2.48 6.84 -2.72
CA ALA A 96 3.70 6.05 -2.85
C ALA A 96 3.45 4.56 -2.60
N VAL A 97 2.61 4.23 -1.61
CA VAL A 97 2.18 2.85 -1.32
C VAL A 97 1.35 2.28 -2.47
N GLU A 98 0.41 3.04 -3.02
CA GLU A 98 -0.40 2.62 -4.17
C GLU A 98 0.47 2.36 -5.42
N GLU A 99 1.41 3.25 -5.71
CA GLU A 99 2.34 3.08 -6.83
C GLU A 99 3.18 1.82 -6.64
N ARG A 100 3.76 1.63 -5.44
CA ARG A 100 4.55 0.45 -5.14
C ARG A 100 3.73 -0.84 -5.22
N ALA A 101 2.47 -0.79 -4.78
CA ALA A 101 1.57 -1.94 -4.89
C ALA A 101 1.19 -2.23 -6.34
N ARG A 102 1.18 -1.23 -7.24
CA ARG A 102 0.99 -1.44 -8.68
C ARG A 102 2.22 -2.10 -9.30
N GLU A 103 3.41 -1.57 -9.03
CA GLU A 103 4.68 -2.15 -9.49
C GLU A 103 4.81 -3.63 -9.08
N ILE A 104 4.52 -3.95 -7.82
CA ILE A 104 4.58 -5.34 -7.33
C ILE A 104 3.57 -6.22 -8.07
N ARG A 105 2.35 -5.74 -8.32
CA ARG A 105 1.36 -6.51 -9.07
C ARG A 105 1.82 -6.78 -10.49
N GLU A 106 2.37 -5.78 -11.17
CA GLU A 106 2.90 -5.94 -12.54
C GLU A 106 4.04 -6.95 -12.57
N GLN A 107 5.00 -6.84 -11.64
CA GLN A 107 6.09 -7.81 -11.49
C GLN A 107 5.59 -9.23 -11.25
N VAL A 108 4.62 -9.41 -10.36
CA VAL A 108 4.05 -10.74 -10.05
C VAL A 108 3.33 -11.32 -11.27
N ILE A 109 2.64 -10.50 -12.07
CA ILE A 109 1.99 -10.95 -13.30
C ILE A 109 3.03 -11.41 -14.30
N GLU A 110 4.07 -10.61 -14.55
CA GLU A 110 5.16 -10.95 -15.48
C GLU A 110 5.88 -12.23 -15.05
N GLU A 111 6.22 -12.36 -13.76
CA GLU A 111 6.83 -13.56 -13.20
C GLU A 111 5.92 -14.79 -13.32
N CYS A 112 4.62 -14.65 -13.03
CA CYS A 112 3.65 -15.74 -13.19
C CYS A 112 3.57 -16.20 -14.64
N GLU A 113 3.52 -15.27 -15.59
CA GLU A 113 3.50 -15.58 -17.03
C GLU A 113 4.78 -16.28 -17.47
N ALA A 114 5.94 -15.80 -17.02
CA ALA A 114 7.23 -16.43 -17.30
C ALA A 114 7.33 -17.86 -16.74
N ILE A 115 6.89 -18.07 -15.49
CA ILE A 115 6.85 -19.40 -14.86
C ILE A 115 5.91 -20.33 -15.63
N LYS A 116 4.71 -19.85 -15.97
CA LYS A 116 3.73 -20.63 -16.73
C LYS A 116 4.29 -21.05 -18.10
N MET A 117 4.93 -20.12 -18.80
CA MET A 117 5.53 -20.39 -20.11
C MET A 117 6.67 -21.41 -20.00
N LYS A 118 7.54 -21.25 -19.01
CA LYS A 118 8.65 -22.19 -18.76
C LYS A 118 8.13 -23.59 -18.43
N ALA A 119 7.17 -23.69 -17.52
CA ALA A 119 6.57 -24.97 -17.14
C ALA A 119 5.87 -25.64 -18.34
N PHE A 120 5.18 -24.88 -19.18
CA PHE A 120 4.55 -25.39 -20.39
C PHE A 120 5.58 -25.95 -21.38
N ASN A 121 6.66 -25.21 -21.64
CA ASN A 121 7.73 -25.63 -22.54
C ASN A 121 8.46 -26.88 -22.02
N GLU A 122 8.74 -26.95 -20.72
CA GLU A 122 9.36 -28.12 -20.09
C GLU A 122 8.44 -29.35 -20.18
N ALA A 123 7.14 -29.19 -19.91
CA ALA A 123 6.17 -30.27 -20.03
C ALA A 123 6.06 -30.77 -21.48
N GLU A 124 6.05 -29.85 -22.45
CA GLU A 124 5.99 -30.22 -23.86
C GLU A 124 7.27 -30.92 -24.32
N SER A 125 8.44 -30.45 -23.89
CA SER A 125 9.72 -31.10 -24.16
C SER A 125 9.78 -32.51 -23.57
N ALA A 126 9.34 -32.68 -22.32
CA ALA A 126 9.28 -34.00 -21.67
C ALA A 126 8.31 -34.94 -22.40
N ARG A 127 7.16 -34.43 -22.85
CA ARG A 127 6.17 -35.20 -23.62
C ARG A 127 6.76 -35.70 -24.95
N LEU A 128 7.46 -34.83 -25.68
CA LEU A 128 8.10 -35.19 -26.95
C LEU A 128 9.22 -36.22 -26.74
N ALA A 129 10.06 -36.03 -25.73
CA ALA A 129 11.12 -36.98 -25.40
C ALA A 129 10.56 -38.37 -25.04
N ALA A 130 9.51 -38.41 -24.22
CA ALA A 130 8.83 -39.66 -23.86
C ALA A 130 8.19 -40.35 -25.07
N GLN A 131 7.61 -39.60 -26.01
CA GLN A 131 7.09 -40.17 -27.25
C GLN A 131 8.20 -40.77 -28.12
N GLU A 132 9.32 -40.07 -28.28
CA GLU A 132 10.46 -40.56 -29.05
C GLU A 132 11.04 -41.84 -28.43
N GLU A 133 11.18 -41.87 -27.11
CA GLU A 133 11.66 -43.04 -26.38
C GLU A 133 10.70 -44.23 -26.50
N ALA A 134 9.40 -43.99 -26.40
CA ALA A 134 8.39 -45.03 -26.60
C ALA A 134 8.45 -45.64 -28.01
N ILE A 135 8.71 -44.82 -29.04
CA ILE A 135 8.92 -45.30 -30.42
C ILE A 135 10.17 -46.18 -30.48
N LYS A 136 11.30 -45.72 -29.93
CA LYS A 136 12.55 -46.50 -29.91
C LYS A 136 12.40 -47.84 -29.20
N ILE A 137 11.71 -47.86 -28.06
CA ILE A 137 11.42 -49.09 -27.31
C ILE A 137 10.58 -50.04 -28.15
N LYS A 138 9.52 -49.53 -28.79
CA LYS A 138 8.65 -50.35 -29.66
C LYS A 138 9.43 -50.95 -30.82
N GLU A 139 10.28 -50.17 -31.49
CA GLU A 139 11.11 -50.65 -32.58
C GLU A 139 12.14 -51.69 -32.11
N GLY A 140 12.79 -51.45 -30.97
CA GLY A 140 13.72 -52.41 -30.35
C GLY A 140 13.04 -53.72 -29.99
N ALA A 141 11.85 -53.66 -29.39
CA ALA A 141 11.05 -54.84 -29.06
C ALA A 141 10.61 -55.61 -30.31
N GLN A 142 10.23 -54.92 -31.39
CA GLN A 142 9.88 -55.53 -32.67
C GLN A 142 11.09 -56.28 -33.28
N LYS A 143 12.27 -55.65 -33.27
CA LYS A 143 13.52 -56.29 -33.74
C LYS A 143 13.86 -57.52 -32.93
N TYR A 144 13.81 -57.41 -31.60
CA TYR A 144 14.07 -58.55 -30.71
C TYR A 144 13.09 -59.70 -30.94
N ALA A 145 11.79 -59.41 -31.10
CA ALA A 145 10.79 -60.43 -31.41
C ALA A 145 11.11 -61.15 -32.73
N GLN A 146 11.53 -60.40 -33.76
CA GLN A 146 11.93 -60.99 -35.03
C GLN A 146 13.16 -61.91 -34.89
N GLU A 147 14.18 -61.49 -34.12
CA GLU A 147 15.37 -62.31 -33.86
C GLU A 147 15.02 -63.61 -33.15
N VAL A 148 14.17 -63.54 -32.12
CA VAL A 148 13.71 -64.73 -31.38
C VAL A 148 12.91 -65.67 -32.30
N LEU A 149 12.02 -65.13 -33.14
CA LEU A 149 11.25 -65.93 -34.09
C LEU A 149 12.14 -66.60 -35.13
N ASN A 150 13.13 -65.88 -35.69
CA ASN A 150 14.10 -66.44 -36.63
C ASN A 150 14.93 -67.56 -36.00
N LYS A 151 15.33 -67.40 -34.73
CA LYS A 151 16.06 -68.43 -34.00
C LYS A 151 15.20 -69.67 -33.78
N LEU A 152 13.95 -69.49 -33.34
CA LEU A 152 13.00 -70.58 -33.16
C LEU A 152 12.73 -71.33 -34.48
N GLU A 153 12.62 -70.61 -35.60
CA GLU A 153 12.50 -71.22 -36.94
C GLU A 153 13.71 -72.09 -37.28
N GLY A 154 14.92 -71.61 -36.97
CA GLY A 154 16.16 -72.37 -37.15
C GLY A 154 16.18 -73.66 -36.31
N ASP A 155 15.85 -73.55 -35.03
CA ASP A 155 15.81 -74.68 -34.10
C ASP A 155 14.76 -75.74 -34.55
N LEU A 156 13.59 -75.29 -35.00
CA LEU A 156 12.55 -76.18 -35.56
C LEU A 156 12.99 -76.88 -36.84
N LYS A 157 13.70 -76.19 -37.74
CA LYS A 157 14.26 -76.82 -38.96
C LYS A 157 15.27 -77.90 -38.62
N GLN A 158 16.13 -77.67 -37.63
CA GLN A 158 17.09 -78.68 -37.17
C GLN A 158 16.39 -79.91 -36.59
N LEU A 159 15.40 -79.71 -35.72
CA LEU A 159 14.57 -80.78 -35.17
C LEU A 159 13.85 -81.57 -36.27
N TYR A 160 13.27 -80.87 -37.25
CA TYR A 160 12.63 -81.51 -38.39
C TYR A 160 13.60 -82.39 -39.19
N GLN A 161 14.82 -81.90 -39.44
CA GLN A 161 15.84 -82.68 -40.14
C GLN A 161 16.23 -83.94 -39.36
N VAL A 162 16.34 -83.86 -38.03
CA VAL A 162 16.62 -85.03 -37.18
C VAL A 162 15.50 -86.07 -37.28
N VAL A 163 14.24 -85.64 -37.24
CA VAL A 163 13.09 -86.54 -37.40
C VAL A 163 13.07 -87.19 -38.78
N MET A 164 13.29 -86.42 -39.85
CA MET A 164 13.38 -86.93 -41.22
C MET A 164 14.49 -87.98 -41.37
N ASN A 165 15.69 -87.69 -40.85
CA ASN A 165 16.80 -88.63 -40.88
C ASN A 165 16.46 -89.94 -40.12
N GLY A 166 15.78 -89.83 -38.97
CA GLY A 166 15.32 -90.98 -38.20
C GLY A 166 14.25 -91.81 -38.92
N GLN A 167 13.31 -91.16 -39.60
CA GLN A 167 12.29 -91.83 -40.42
C GLN A 167 12.93 -92.57 -41.61
N GLN A 168 13.86 -91.92 -42.31
CA GLN A 168 14.61 -92.52 -43.42
C GLN A 168 15.37 -93.76 -42.95
N TYR A 169 16.08 -93.66 -41.83
CA TYR A 169 16.80 -94.78 -41.24
C TYR A 169 15.88 -95.99 -40.96
N LEU A 170 14.70 -95.75 -40.38
CA LEU A 170 13.72 -96.82 -40.12
C LEU A 170 13.15 -97.43 -41.41
N GLN A 171 12.89 -96.62 -42.44
CA GLN A 171 12.48 -97.14 -43.76
C GLN A 171 13.56 -98.01 -44.39
N ASP A 172 14.81 -97.55 -44.36
CA ASP A 172 15.94 -98.32 -44.89
C ASP A 172 16.11 -99.63 -44.12
N MET A 173 15.93 -99.62 -42.80
CA MET A 173 15.96 -100.81 -41.96
C MET A 173 14.79 -101.78 -42.27
N GLN A 174 13.60 -101.27 -42.56
CA GLN A 174 12.47 -102.09 -43.02
C GLN A 174 12.73 -102.69 -44.41
N TYR A 175 13.32 -101.93 -45.34
CA TYR A 175 13.72 -102.43 -46.65
C TYR A 175 14.77 -103.53 -46.54
N GLN A 176 15.79 -103.35 -45.69
CA GLN A 176 16.80 -104.39 -45.45
C GLN A 176 16.21 -105.63 -44.78
N ASN A 177 15.40 -105.47 -43.73
CA ASN A 177 14.73 -106.61 -43.09
C ASN A 177 13.78 -107.34 -44.06
N SER A 178 13.13 -106.63 -44.99
CA SER A 178 12.29 -107.23 -46.03
C SER A 178 13.10 -107.99 -47.09
N GLN A 179 14.37 -107.64 -47.31
CA GLN A 179 15.28 -108.38 -48.20
C GLN A 179 15.97 -109.58 -47.51
N VAL A 180 16.15 -109.56 -46.20
CA VAL A 180 16.74 -110.68 -45.43
C VAL A 180 15.73 -111.82 -45.20
N VAL A 181 14.41 -111.57 -45.30
CA VAL A 181 13.36 -112.60 -45.15
C VAL A 181 13.15 -113.45 -46.42
N ASN A 182 13.95 -113.28 -47.48
CA ASN A 182 13.93 -114.26 -48.57
C ASN A 182 15.33 -114.55 -49.17
N PRO A 183 15.97 -115.60 -48.67
CA PRO A 183 16.68 -116.51 -49.54
C PRO A 183 16.31 -117.97 -49.25
N ASN A 184 15.45 -118.53 -50.10
CA ASN A 184 15.34 -119.95 -50.45
C ASN A 184 15.15 -121.00 -49.32
N THR A 185 13.96 -121.59 -49.29
CA THR A 185 13.84 -123.05 -49.15
C THR A 185 13.33 -123.63 -50.47
N LYS A 186 14.27 -124.04 -51.33
CA LYS A 186 14.08 -125.14 -52.30
C LYS A 186 14.86 -126.34 -51.78
N ARG A 187 14.21 -127.51 -51.80
CA ARG A 187 14.62 -128.91 -51.51
C ARG A 187 13.54 -129.49 -50.58
N ASP A 188 12.68 -130.43 -50.96
CA ASP A 188 12.71 -131.48 -51.99
C ASP A 188 11.43 -131.53 -52.85
#